data_AF-A0A085WAY9-F1
#
_entry.id   AF-A0A085WAY9-F1
#
_cell.length_a   1.000
_cell.length_b   1.000
_cell.length_c   1.000
_cell.angle_alpha   90.00
_cell.angle_beta   90.00
_cell.angle_gamma   90.00
#
_symmetry.space_group_name_H-M   'P 1'
#
loop_
_entity.id
_entity.type
_entity.pdbx_description
1 polymer ?
#
loop_
_entity_poly.entity_id
_entity_poly.type
_entity_poly.pdbx_seq_one_letter_code
_entity_poly.pdbx_strand_id
1 'polypeptide(L)'
;MLQVLNAVRKAKLRVFYALHHRYRPGDYETWKYIAPVQKAAWVRRTFEYGTWGGELRPGFEPQPGEIVATEHWCSSGFANTDLDLQLKRHGIHQLIVMGLIAHTCIEATVRFAAELGYDVTMVRDATADYSDEAMHAALNVNLPNYASAIVTTQELVDLISSAQTETSAQSQ
;
A
#
# COMPACT_ATOMS: atom_id res chain seq x y z
N MET A 1 4.92 4.28 -9.89
CA MET A 1 5.15 3.09 -9.03
C MET A 1 6.54 2.48 -9.16
N LEU A 2 6.96 1.90 -10.31
CA LEU A 2 8.30 1.25 -10.41
C LEU A 2 9.48 2.18 -10.07
N GLN A 3 9.40 3.44 -10.51
CA GLN A 3 10.42 4.45 -10.18
C GLN A 3 10.53 4.67 -8.66
N VAL A 4 9.40 4.78 -7.96
CA VAL A 4 9.36 4.86 -6.49
C VAL A 4 10.00 3.61 -5.87
N LEU A 5 9.57 2.42 -6.30
CA LEU A 5 10.06 1.15 -5.76
C LEU A 5 11.59 1.02 -5.93
N ASN A 6 12.12 1.39 -7.10
CA ASN A 6 13.55 1.36 -7.36
C ASN A 6 14.32 2.39 -6.53
N ALA A 7 13.76 3.58 -6.33
CA ALA A 7 14.38 4.63 -5.52
C ALA A 7 14.45 4.23 -4.04
N VAL A 8 13.36 3.70 -3.46
CA VAL A 8 13.36 3.25 -2.06
C VAL A 8 14.30 2.06 -1.84
N ARG A 9 14.38 1.12 -2.80
CA ARG A 9 15.33 0.00 -2.79
C ARG A 9 16.78 0.49 -2.84
N LYS A 10 17.10 1.40 -3.76
CA LYS A 10 18.43 2.03 -3.84
C LYS A 10 18.79 2.73 -2.55
N ALA A 11 17.81 3.37 -1.91
CA ALA A 11 17.99 4.03 -0.64
C ALA A 11 18.01 3.09 0.59
N LYS A 12 17.85 1.78 0.38
CA LYS A 12 17.77 0.74 1.41
C LYS A 12 16.65 0.99 2.44
N LEU A 13 15.59 1.68 2.02
CA LEU A 13 14.36 1.78 2.79
C LEU A 13 13.64 0.44 2.75
N ARG A 14 12.98 0.08 3.86
CA ARG A 14 12.24 -1.18 3.94
C ARG A 14 11.00 -1.11 3.07
N VAL A 15 10.72 -2.19 2.34
CA VAL A 15 9.54 -2.33 1.49
C VAL A 15 8.60 -3.36 2.12
N PHE A 16 7.33 -2.97 2.23
CA PHE A 16 6.25 -3.79 2.74
C PHE A 16 5.19 -3.94 1.65
N TYR A 17 4.67 -5.15 1.48
CA TYR A 17 3.58 -5.47 0.57
C TYR A 17 2.33 -5.79 1.40
N ALA A 18 1.27 -5.01 1.20
CA ALA A 18 -0.06 -5.30 1.72
C ALA A 18 -0.94 -5.76 0.56
N LEU A 19 -0.94 -7.07 0.29
CA LEU A 19 -1.68 -7.63 -0.83
C LEU A 19 -3.14 -7.85 -0.46
N HIS A 20 -4.03 -7.64 -1.41
CA HIS A 20 -5.42 -8.06 -1.25
C HIS A 20 -5.49 -9.59 -1.23
N HIS A 21 -6.38 -10.14 -0.40
CA HIS A 21 -6.66 -11.57 -0.33
C HIS A 21 -7.00 -12.11 -1.70
N ARG A 22 -6.22 -13.10 -2.13
CA ARG A 22 -6.35 -13.77 -3.41
C ARG A 22 -7.39 -14.85 -3.31
N TYR A 23 -8.33 -14.85 -4.26
CA TYR A 23 -9.43 -15.80 -4.25
C TYR A 23 -8.93 -17.25 -4.19
N ARG A 24 -9.52 -18.02 -3.28
CA ARG A 24 -9.41 -19.47 -3.16
C ARG A 24 -10.79 -20.10 -2.97
N PRO A 25 -11.03 -21.32 -3.47
CA PRO A 25 -12.22 -22.10 -3.11
C PRO A 25 -12.32 -22.21 -1.58
N GLY A 26 -13.52 -22.04 -1.02
CA GLY A 26 -13.71 -22.01 0.44
C GLY A 26 -13.81 -20.61 1.05
N ASP A 27 -13.34 -19.57 0.36
CA ASP A 27 -13.38 -18.20 0.89
C ASP A 27 -14.82 -17.76 1.20
N TYR A 28 -14.99 -17.15 2.38
CA TYR A 28 -16.26 -16.64 2.90
C TYR A 28 -17.37 -17.69 3.17
N GLU A 29 -17.14 -18.99 2.96
CA GLU A 29 -18.19 -20.02 3.14
C GLU A 29 -18.77 -20.05 4.57
N THR A 30 -17.95 -19.71 5.56
CA THR A 30 -18.35 -19.70 6.98
C THR A 30 -18.78 -18.33 7.50
N TRP A 31 -18.74 -17.29 6.65
CA TRP A 31 -19.04 -15.92 7.08
C TRP A 31 -20.55 -15.70 7.12
N LYS A 32 -21.03 -15.16 8.25
CA LYS A 32 -22.46 -14.84 8.42
C LYS A 32 -22.91 -13.69 7.50
N TYR A 33 -22.06 -12.68 7.33
CA TYR A 33 -22.30 -11.52 6.48
C TYR A 33 -21.04 -11.21 5.69
N ILE A 34 -21.21 -10.89 4.41
CA ILE A 34 -20.12 -10.56 3.49
C ILE A 34 -20.42 -9.16 2.94
N ALA A 35 -19.43 -8.27 2.95
CA ALA A 35 -19.60 -6.94 2.39
C ALA A 35 -19.90 -7.03 0.87
N PRO A 36 -20.70 -6.11 0.30
CA PRO A 36 -21.02 -6.14 -1.14
C PRO A 36 -19.79 -6.22 -2.05
N VAL A 37 -18.72 -5.49 -1.73
CA VAL A 37 -17.45 -5.52 -2.49
C VAL A 37 -16.77 -6.89 -2.44
N GLN A 38 -16.73 -7.53 -1.27
CA GLN A 38 -16.14 -8.86 -1.09
C GLN A 38 -16.98 -9.92 -1.82
N LYS A 39 -18.31 -9.84 -1.73
CA LYS A 39 -19.21 -10.72 -2.46
C LYS A 39 -19.02 -10.59 -3.97
N ALA A 40 -18.91 -9.36 -4.48
CA ALA A 40 -18.65 -9.11 -5.89
C ALA A 40 -17.30 -9.66 -6.34
N ALA A 41 -16.23 -9.43 -5.56
CA ALA A 41 -14.90 -9.96 -5.83
C ALA A 41 -14.90 -11.51 -5.84
N TRP A 42 -15.59 -12.14 -4.89
CA TRP A 42 -15.71 -13.59 -4.80
C TRP A 42 -16.44 -14.20 -5.99
N VAL A 43 -17.60 -13.64 -6.38
CA VAL A 43 -18.36 -14.09 -7.56
C VAL A 43 -17.54 -13.96 -8.85
N ARG A 44 -16.72 -12.92 -8.95
CA ARG A 44 -15.85 -12.67 -10.10
C ARG A 44 -14.51 -13.41 -10.05
N ARG A 45 -14.22 -14.14 -8.96
CA ARG A 45 -12.91 -14.73 -8.67
C ARG A 45 -11.76 -13.72 -8.83
N THR A 46 -11.99 -12.49 -8.37
CA THR A 46 -10.98 -11.44 -8.45
C THR A 46 -9.72 -11.88 -7.69
N PHE A 47 -8.58 -11.72 -8.34
CA PHE A 47 -7.27 -12.17 -7.84
C PHE A 47 -7.15 -13.68 -7.60
N GLU A 48 -7.79 -14.54 -8.41
CA GLU A 48 -7.69 -16.02 -8.27
C GLU A 48 -6.24 -16.50 -8.20
N TYR A 49 -5.91 -17.17 -7.10
CA TYR A 49 -4.56 -17.63 -6.81
C TYR A 49 -4.01 -18.55 -7.91
N GLY A 50 -2.76 -18.34 -8.33
CA GLY A 50 -2.12 -19.13 -9.38
C GLY A 50 -2.57 -18.78 -10.80
N THR A 51 -3.44 -17.78 -10.97
CA THR A 51 -3.79 -17.24 -12.29
C THR A 51 -3.05 -15.93 -12.55
N TRP A 52 -2.93 -15.55 -13.82
CA TRP A 52 -2.31 -14.28 -14.20
C TRP A 52 -2.89 -13.06 -13.45
N GLY A 53 -4.20 -13.05 -13.20
CA GLY A 53 -4.87 -11.95 -12.50
C GLY A 53 -4.70 -11.96 -10.98
N GLY A 54 -4.22 -13.07 -10.40
CA GLY A 54 -3.90 -13.20 -8.97
C GLY A 54 -2.41 -13.14 -8.66
N GLU A 55 -1.54 -13.11 -9.66
CA GLU A 55 -0.11 -12.94 -9.45
C GLU A 55 0.30 -11.46 -9.46
N LEU A 56 1.42 -11.17 -8.79
CA LEU A 56 2.01 -9.85 -8.84
C LEU A 56 2.44 -9.53 -10.28
N ARG A 57 2.20 -8.28 -10.68
CA ARG A 57 2.67 -7.78 -11.98
C ARG A 57 4.20 -7.90 -12.07
N PRO A 58 4.75 -8.36 -13.20
CA PRO A 58 6.19 -8.40 -13.41
C PRO A 58 6.90 -7.07 -13.07
N GLY A 59 7.99 -7.16 -12.32
CA GLY A 59 8.76 -6.04 -11.78
C GLY A 59 8.36 -5.58 -10.37
N PHE A 60 7.28 -6.11 -9.81
CA PHE A 60 6.84 -5.85 -8.44
C PHE A 60 7.06 -7.02 -7.48
N GLU A 61 7.77 -8.07 -7.92
CA GLU A 61 8.10 -9.20 -7.07
C GLU A 61 8.89 -8.73 -5.84
N PRO A 62 8.56 -9.26 -4.63
CA PRO A 62 9.32 -8.98 -3.43
C PRO A 62 10.76 -9.47 -3.58
N GLN A 63 11.70 -8.63 -3.17
CA GLN A 63 13.13 -8.96 -3.10
C GLN A 63 13.50 -9.52 -1.72
N PRO A 64 14.65 -10.22 -1.59
CA PRO A 64 15.12 -10.69 -0.30
C PRO A 64 15.20 -9.56 0.75
N GLY A 65 14.56 -9.78 1.90
CA GLY A 65 14.48 -8.80 2.99
C GLY A 65 13.29 -7.84 2.93
N GLU A 66 12.53 -7.83 1.83
CA GLU A 66 11.23 -7.16 1.75
C GLU A 66 10.15 -8.02 2.41
N ILE A 67 9.13 -7.37 2.95
CA ILE A 67 8.16 -8.02 3.83
C ILE A 67 6.81 -8.08 3.12
N VAL A 68 6.23 -9.27 3.03
CA VAL A 68 4.87 -9.45 2.54
C VAL A 68 3.97 -9.70 3.75
N ALA A 69 3.11 -8.74 4.06
CA ALA A 69 2.11 -8.91 5.10
C ALA A 69 1.06 -9.93 4.64
N THR A 70 0.38 -10.56 5.59
CA THR A 70 -0.76 -11.43 5.33
C THR A 70 -1.84 -10.67 4.55
N GLU A 71 -2.46 -11.36 3.60
CA GLU A 71 -3.35 -10.72 2.65
C GLU A 71 -4.62 -10.16 3.34
N HIS A 72 -5.00 -8.93 2.99
CA HIS A 72 -6.16 -8.27 3.61
C HIS A 72 -7.47 -8.66 2.91
N TRP A 73 -8.52 -8.88 3.69
CA TRP A 73 -9.79 -9.43 3.18
C TRP A 73 -10.75 -8.40 2.59
N CYS A 74 -10.60 -7.12 2.95
CA CYS A 74 -11.42 -6.02 2.43
C CYS A 74 -10.52 -4.85 2.03
N SER A 75 -10.72 -3.63 2.56
CA SER A 75 -9.99 -2.46 2.04
C SER A 75 -8.67 -2.17 2.74
N SER A 76 -8.65 -2.12 4.08
CA SER A 76 -7.44 -1.72 4.82
C SER A 76 -6.41 -2.84 4.86
N GLY A 77 -5.17 -2.52 4.49
CA GLY A 77 -4.03 -3.41 4.61
C GLY A 77 -3.68 -3.80 6.05
N PHE A 78 -4.27 -3.14 7.06
CA PHE A 78 -4.10 -3.44 8.48
C PHE A 78 -5.18 -4.38 9.05
N ALA A 79 -6.38 -4.38 8.46
CA ALA A 79 -7.52 -5.07 9.04
C ALA A 79 -7.37 -6.59 8.88
N ASN A 80 -7.29 -7.31 10.01
CA ASN A 80 -7.06 -8.76 10.06
C ASN A 80 -5.75 -9.19 9.38
N THR A 81 -4.71 -8.36 9.44
CA THR A 81 -3.38 -8.69 8.92
C THR A 81 -2.31 -8.57 9.99
N ASP A 82 -1.09 -8.99 9.66
CA ASP A 82 0.10 -8.78 10.48
C ASP A 82 0.88 -7.49 10.13
N LEU A 83 0.36 -6.61 9.27
CA LEU A 83 1.08 -5.42 8.79
C LEU A 83 1.57 -4.52 9.93
N ASP A 84 0.69 -4.18 10.88
CA ASP A 84 1.04 -3.35 12.04
C ASP A 84 2.11 -4.01 12.91
N LEU A 85 1.98 -5.31 13.13
CA LEU A 85 2.97 -6.09 13.89
C LEU A 85 4.33 -6.04 13.21
N GLN A 86 4.39 -6.26 11.89
CA GLN A 86 5.65 -6.22 11.14
C GLN A 86 6.27 -4.82 11.17
N LEU A 87 5.48 -3.76 10.95
CA LEU A 87 5.97 -2.38 11.04
C LEU A 87 6.56 -2.06 12.41
N LYS A 88 5.85 -2.39 13.49
CA LYS A 88 6.30 -2.19 14.88
C LYS A 88 7.55 -3.00 15.21
N ARG A 89 7.64 -4.26 14.76
CA ARG A 89 8.85 -5.10 14.93
C ARG A 89 10.10 -4.48 14.30
N HIS A 90 9.92 -3.64 13.28
CA HIS A 90 11.00 -2.92 12.61
C HIS A 90 11.18 -1.47 13.08
N GLY A 91 10.42 -1.03 14.10
CA GLY A 91 10.47 0.33 14.62
C GLY A 91 10.08 1.38 13.59
N ILE A 92 9.15 1.05 12.69
CA ILE A 92 8.69 1.96 11.64
C ILE A 92 7.54 2.81 12.18
N HIS A 93 7.60 4.12 11.94
CA HIS A 93 6.56 5.08 12.33
C HIS A 93 6.15 5.98 11.15
N GLN A 94 6.97 6.01 10.09
CA GLN A 94 6.74 6.80 8.87
C GLN A 94 6.50 5.85 7.69
N LEU A 95 5.43 6.10 6.94
CA LEU A 95 5.02 5.26 5.82
C LEU A 95 4.98 6.08 4.53
N ILE A 96 5.59 5.55 3.48
CA ILE A 96 5.34 5.99 2.10
C ILE A 96 4.34 5.01 1.50
N VAL A 97 3.16 5.49 1.10
CA VAL A 97 2.08 4.66 0.59
C VAL A 97 1.85 4.95 -0.90
N MET A 98 1.66 3.89 -1.68
CA MET A 98 1.30 3.93 -3.10
C MET A 98 0.57 2.63 -3.48
N GLY A 99 -0.25 2.65 -4.53
CA GLY A 99 -0.88 1.43 -5.04
C GLY A 99 -2.30 1.64 -5.58
N LEU A 100 -3.15 0.64 -5.45
CA LEU A 100 -4.53 0.67 -5.91
C LEU A 100 -5.43 0.03 -4.85
N ILE A 101 -6.69 0.43 -4.71
CA ILE A 101 -7.42 1.47 -5.44
C ILE A 101 -7.50 2.72 -4.56
N ALA A 102 -7.35 3.92 -5.13
CA ALA A 102 -7.18 5.17 -4.38
C ALA A 102 -8.28 5.40 -3.33
N HIS A 103 -9.57 5.41 -3.73
CA HIS A 103 -10.71 5.70 -2.87
C HIS A 103 -11.15 4.54 -1.95
N THR A 104 -10.52 3.37 -2.07
CA THR A 104 -10.86 2.21 -1.23
C THR A 104 -9.66 1.72 -0.45
N CYS A 105 -8.83 0.86 -1.04
CA CYS A 105 -7.78 0.16 -0.31
C CYS A 105 -6.69 1.13 0.18
N ILE A 106 -6.30 2.08 -0.66
CA ILE A 106 -5.29 3.08 -0.30
C ILE A 106 -5.85 4.03 0.75
N GLU A 107 -7.00 4.66 0.53
CA GLU A 107 -7.60 5.55 1.52
C GLU A 107 -7.86 4.86 2.86
N ALA A 108 -8.42 3.64 2.86
CA ALA A 108 -8.66 2.89 4.08
C ALA A 108 -7.36 2.55 4.81
N THR A 109 -6.30 2.17 4.09
CA THR A 109 -5.00 1.86 4.69
C THR A 109 -4.35 3.12 5.27
N VAL A 110 -4.37 4.24 4.57
CA VAL A 110 -3.82 5.51 5.06
C VAL A 110 -4.59 6.03 6.27
N ARG A 111 -5.92 5.98 6.23
CA ARG A 111 -6.77 6.36 7.37
C ARG A 111 -6.47 5.51 8.60
N PHE A 112 -6.39 4.19 8.43
CA PHE A 112 -6.11 3.27 9.54
C PHE A 112 -4.67 3.45 10.06
N ALA A 113 -3.71 3.74 9.19
CA ALA A 113 -2.34 4.10 9.59
C ALA A 113 -2.33 5.35 10.49
N ALA A 114 -3.08 6.39 10.12
CA ALA A 114 -3.21 7.60 10.93
C ALA A 114 -3.86 7.29 12.30
N GLU A 115 -4.91 6.46 12.35
CA GLU A 115 -5.53 6.02 13.61
C GLU A 115 -4.55 5.25 14.52
N LEU A 116 -3.61 4.51 13.93
CA LEU A 116 -2.55 3.80 14.65
C LEU A 116 -1.33 4.68 15.00
N GLY A 117 -1.34 5.96 14.59
CA GLY A 117 -0.28 6.92 14.89
C GLY A 117 0.92 6.90 13.95
N TYR A 118 0.79 6.30 12.75
CA TYR A 118 1.81 6.40 11.72
C TYR A 118 1.73 7.75 11.00
N ASP A 119 2.88 8.32 10.68
CA ASP A 119 3.03 9.50 9.84
C ASP A 119 3.11 9.09 8.36
N VAL A 120 2.14 9.49 7.54
CA VAL A 120 1.96 8.96 6.18
C VAL A 120 2.27 10.00 5.12
N THR A 121 3.15 9.65 4.18
CA THR A 121 3.34 10.33 2.90
C THR A 121 2.73 9.51 1.78
N MET A 122 1.84 10.11 1.00
CA MET A 122 1.13 9.45 -0.10
C MET A 122 1.72 9.84 -1.46
N VAL A 123 1.95 8.88 -2.36
CA VAL A 123 2.47 9.15 -3.71
C VAL A 123 1.34 9.14 -4.74
N ARG A 124 0.93 10.32 -5.20
CA ARG A 124 -0.31 10.53 -5.97
C ARG A 124 -0.29 9.93 -7.38
N ASP A 125 0.82 10.10 -8.11
CA ASP A 125 1.00 9.61 -9.49
C ASP A 125 1.52 8.16 -9.52
N ALA A 126 1.80 7.57 -8.36
CA ALA A 126 2.01 6.15 -8.16
C ALA A 126 0.77 5.46 -7.57
N THR A 127 -0.41 6.08 -7.71
CA THR A 127 -1.68 5.58 -7.21
C THR A 127 -2.75 5.75 -8.26
N ALA A 128 -3.68 4.80 -8.34
CA ALA A 128 -4.70 4.81 -9.37
C ALA A 128 -6.09 4.41 -8.85
N ASP A 129 -7.09 4.86 -9.59
CA ASP A 129 -8.50 4.54 -9.39
C ASP A 129 -9.19 4.24 -10.72
N TYR A 130 -10.47 3.88 -10.67
CA TYR A 130 -11.29 3.58 -11.85
C TYR A 130 -11.80 4.84 -12.57
N SER A 131 -11.77 6.01 -11.92
CA SER A 131 -12.23 7.27 -12.50
C SER A 131 -11.54 8.48 -11.90
N ASP A 132 -11.55 9.59 -12.63
CA ASP A 132 -11.04 10.88 -12.15
C ASP A 132 -11.85 11.40 -10.95
N GLU A 133 -13.15 11.12 -10.90
CA GLU A 133 -14.01 11.46 -9.76
C GLU A 133 -13.57 10.72 -8.49
N ALA A 134 -13.30 9.42 -8.60
CA ALA A 134 -12.81 8.62 -7.47
C ALA A 134 -11.40 9.03 -7.05
N MET A 135 -10.51 9.31 -8.02
CA MET A 135 -9.20 9.93 -7.76
C MET A 135 -9.34 11.25 -7.01
N HIS A 136 -10.31 12.10 -7.42
CA HIS A 136 -10.55 13.38 -6.77
C HIS A 136 -11.01 13.22 -5.32
N ALA A 137 -12.00 12.35 -5.08
CA ALA A 137 -12.50 12.04 -3.75
C ALA A 137 -11.38 11.53 -2.83
N ALA A 138 -10.55 10.60 -3.32
CA ALA A 138 -9.44 10.08 -2.54
C ALA A 138 -8.39 11.17 -2.24
N LEU A 139 -7.79 11.77 -3.27
CA LEU A 139 -6.59 12.60 -3.13
C LEU A 139 -6.86 14.03 -2.65
N ASN A 140 -8.01 14.61 -2.97
CA ASN A 140 -8.29 16.03 -2.70
C ASN A 140 -9.28 16.23 -1.56
N VAL A 141 -10.17 15.27 -1.31
CA VAL A 141 -11.21 15.38 -0.27
C VAL A 141 -10.81 14.62 0.99
N ASN A 142 -10.45 13.34 0.85
CA ASN A 142 -10.30 12.46 2.01
C ASN A 142 -8.87 12.38 2.55
N LEU A 143 -7.91 11.98 1.72
CA LEU A 143 -6.52 11.72 2.12
C LEU A 143 -5.81 12.92 2.79
N PRO A 144 -6.07 14.20 2.44
CA PRO A 144 -5.45 15.34 3.13
C PRO A 144 -5.78 15.43 4.64
N ASN A 145 -6.82 14.73 5.11
CA ASN A 145 -7.15 14.68 6.54
C ASN A 145 -6.32 13.66 7.34
N TYR A 146 -5.58 12.77 6.65
CA TYR A 146 -4.92 11.62 7.26
C TYR A 146 -3.44 11.48 6.86
N ALA A 147 -3.08 11.85 5.63
CA ALA A 147 -1.69 11.88 5.18
C ALA A 147 -1.07 13.24 5.51
N SER A 148 0.10 13.23 6.14
CA SER A 148 0.88 14.44 6.42
C SER A 148 1.42 15.10 5.15
N ALA A 149 1.62 14.31 4.09
CA ALA A 149 2.03 14.82 2.80
C ALA A 149 1.44 14.01 1.64
N ILE A 150 1.13 14.68 0.54
CA ILE A 150 0.76 14.06 -0.73
C ILE A 150 1.70 14.61 -1.80
N VAL A 151 2.53 13.73 -2.37
CA VAL A 151 3.64 14.09 -3.26
C VAL A 151 3.57 13.34 -4.59
N THR A 152 4.26 13.84 -5.60
CA THR A 152 4.56 13.13 -6.84
C THR A 152 5.71 12.15 -6.65
N THR A 153 5.83 11.22 -7.58
CA THR A 153 6.96 10.30 -7.68
C THR A 153 8.27 11.08 -7.78
N GLN A 154 8.29 12.17 -8.57
CA GLN A 154 9.49 12.98 -8.76
C GLN A 154 9.93 13.65 -7.46
N GLU A 155 9.02 14.36 -6.79
CA GLU A 155 9.30 15.02 -5.50
C GLU A 155 9.83 14.01 -4.46
N LEU A 156 9.21 12.83 -4.37
CA LEU A 156 9.68 11.79 -3.45
C LEU A 156 11.09 11.31 -3.78
N VAL A 157 11.39 11.06 -5.05
CA VAL A 157 12.72 10.58 -5.48
C VAL A 157 13.80 11.62 -5.18
N ASP A 158 13.48 12.91 -5.37
CA ASP A 158 14.39 14.02 -5.09
C ASP A 158 14.64 14.17 -3.59
N LEU A 159 13.59 14.00 -2.76
CA LEU A 159 13.69 14.00 -1.30
C LEU A 159 14.57 12.85 -0.79
N ILE A 160 14.34 11.64 -1.28
CA ILE A 160 15.15 10.46 -0.90
C ILE A 160 16.61 10.67 -1.28
N SER A 161 16.88 11.19 -2.49
CA SER A 161 18.24 11.41 -2.97
C SER A 161 18.98 12.48 -2.16
N SER A 162 18.28 13.55 -1.79
CA SER A 162 18.83 14.63 -0.94
C SER A 162 19.18 14.13 0.46
N ALA A 163 18.27 13.38 1.10
CA ALA A 163 18.49 12.84 2.44
C ALA A 163 19.71 11.88 2.53
N GLN A 164 19.95 11.09 1.48
CA GLN A 164 21.14 10.23 1.42
C GLN A 164 22.45 11.02 1.31
N THR A 165 22.42 12.15 0.60
CA THR A 165 23.59 13.01 0.42
C THR A 165 23.98 13.66 1.75
N GLU A 166 23.01 14.19 2.49
CA GLU A 166 23.23 14.79 3.82
C GLU A 166 23.75 13.78 4.84
N THR A 167 23.19 12.56 4.85
CA THR A 167 23.65 11.49 5.74
C THR A 167 25.10 11.11 5.45
N SER A 168 25.50 11.05 4.17
CA SER A 168 26.88 10.75 3.80
C SER A 168 27.87 11.86 4.18
N ALA A 169 27.44 13.12 4.14
CA ALA A 169 28.25 14.28 4.51
C ALA A 169 28.43 14.44 6.03
N GLN A 170 27.50 13.95 6.84
CA GLN A 170 27.59 13.98 8.32
C GLN A 170 28.37 12.80 8.92
N SER A 171 28.67 11.77 8.12
CA SER A 171 29.43 10.59 8.52
C SER A 171 30.92 10.63 8.17
N GLN A 172 31.41 11.77 7.66
CA GLN A 172 32.83 12.08 7.42
C GLN A 172 33.32 13.09 8.46
#